data_AF-A0A2T7TKC2-F1
#
_entry.id   AF-A0A2T7TKC2-F1
#
_cell.length_a   1.000
_cell.length_b   1.000
_cell.length_c   1.000
_cell.angle_alpha   90.00
_cell.angle_beta   90.00
_cell.angle_gamma   90.00
#
_symmetry.space_group_name_H-M   'P 1'
#
loop_
_entity.id
_entity.type
_entity.pdbx_description
1 polymer ?
#
loop_
_entity_poly.entity_id
_entity_poly.type
_entity_poly.pdbx_seq_one_letter_code
_entity_poly.pdbx_strand_id
1 'polypeptide(L)'
;MSRRGYQWAAGASLGVALLLAGCGAPELESETAAAFQASVRDIATAAAAGDQAGATQLALDLSQAVTVAQGQGTVSSDRAAQITSTIDELLLAITAEVGPADPAAPAAPTAPAAPVPEPTTNTPSPLPETPAETPVPPVSPPSGGDDEEENGDDAGSEDDKAQREAERELEKQQREQEKLEKEAEREQGQPEDDG
;
A
#
# COMPACT_ATOMS: atom_id res chain seq x y z
N MET A 1 -45.66 16.76 -14.47
CA MET A 1 -45.92 15.93 -13.27
C MET A 1 -45.95 14.46 -13.70
N SER A 2 -44.81 13.77 -13.62
CA SER A 2 -44.72 12.35 -13.94
C SER A 2 -43.90 11.66 -12.86
N ARG A 3 -44.61 11.10 -11.88
CA ARG A 3 -44.06 10.24 -10.83
C ARG A 3 -43.82 8.84 -11.43
N ARG A 4 -42.63 8.61 -12.00
CA ARG A 4 -42.02 7.28 -12.11
C ARG A 4 -41.17 7.16 -10.84
N GLY A 5 -41.37 6.26 -9.91
CA GLY A 5 -41.73 4.85 -10.03
C GLY A 5 -40.74 4.12 -9.15
N TYR A 6 -40.81 4.38 -7.84
CA TYR A 6 -40.01 3.74 -6.80
C TYR A 6 -40.53 2.31 -6.58
N GLN A 7 -40.11 1.36 -7.42
CA GLN A 7 -40.36 -0.06 -7.19
C GLN A 7 -39.19 -0.90 -7.69
N TRP A 8 -38.07 -0.87 -6.98
CA TRP A 8 -37.06 -1.93 -7.01
C TRP A 8 -36.39 -2.00 -5.64
N ALA A 9 -37.09 -2.62 -4.69
CA ALA A 9 -36.49 -3.10 -3.44
C ALA A 9 -37.25 -4.36 -3.03
N ALA A 10 -36.67 -5.53 -3.32
CA ALA A 10 -36.84 -6.77 -2.55
C ALA A 10 -36.07 -7.90 -3.26
N GLY A 11 -34.87 -8.21 -2.79
CA GLY A 11 -34.21 -9.47 -3.17
C GLY A 11 -32.69 -9.42 -3.21
N ALA A 12 -32.04 -9.39 -2.05
CA ALA A 12 -30.74 -10.03 -1.75
C ALA A 12 -30.13 -9.36 -0.50
N SER A 13 -30.51 -9.81 0.70
CA SER A 13 -29.95 -9.26 1.95
C SER A 13 -29.47 -10.33 2.94
N LEU A 14 -29.34 -11.59 2.53
CA LEU A 14 -28.95 -12.70 3.41
C LEU A 14 -27.53 -13.26 3.16
N GLY A 15 -26.73 -12.64 2.29
CA GLY A 15 -25.40 -13.16 1.90
C GLY A 15 -24.19 -12.39 2.44
N VAL A 16 -24.35 -11.32 3.23
CA VAL A 16 -23.23 -10.43 3.60
C VAL A 16 -22.60 -10.76 4.97
N ALA A 17 -23.30 -11.51 5.84
CA ALA A 17 -22.83 -11.74 7.20
C ALA A 17 -21.67 -12.76 7.34
N LEU A 18 -21.44 -13.62 6.33
CA LEU A 18 -20.40 -14.67 6.38
C LEU A 18 -19.08 -14.28 5.70
N LEU A 19 -19.03 -13.15 5.00
CA LEU A 19 -17.79 -12.62 4.39
C LEU A 19 -16.95 -11.79 5.38
N LEU A 20 -17.51 -11.36 6.52
CA LEU A 20 -16.76 -10.61 7.54
C LEU A 20 -15.92 -11.49 8.47
N ALA A 21 -16.13 -12.80 8.50
CA ALA A 21 -15.32 -13.73 9.31
C ALA A 21 -14.04 -14.22 8.60
N GLY A 22 -13.80 -13.77 7.35
CA GLY A 22 -12.67 -14.18 6.52
C GLY A 22 -11.61 -13.09 6.27
N CYS A 23 -11.73 -11.91 6.88
CA CYS A 23 -10.69 -10.88 6.82
C CYS A 23 -9.62 -11.08 7.91
N GLY A 24 -9.20 -12.33 8.11
CA GLY A 24 -8.08 -12.71 8.98
C GLY A 24 -6.74 -12.56 8.26
N ALA A 25 -6.56 -11.48 7.50
CA ALA A 25 -5.22 -11.09 7.06
C ALA A 25 -4.41 -10.70 8.30
N PRO A 26 -3.08 -10.91 8.32
CA PRO A 26 -2.24 -10.44 9.42
C PRO A 26 -2.61 -8.99 9.75
N GLU A 27 -2.90 -8.73 11.02
CA GLU A 27 -3.38 -7.41 11.46
C GLU A 27 -2.34 -6.37 11.04
N LEU A 28 -2.74 -5.53 10.10
CA LEU A 28 -2.11 -4.23 9.91
C LEU A 28 -2.10 -3.56 11.28
N GLU A 29 -0.95 -3.00 11.64
CA GLU A 29 -0.85 -2.20 12.84
C GLU A 29 -1.94 -1.10 12.81
N SER A 30 -2.66 -0.95 13.93
CA SER A 30 -3.94 -0.23 13.95
C SER A 30 -3.81 1.24 13.51
N GLU A 31 -2.67 1.88 13.82
CA GLU A 31 -2.35 3.23 13.42
C GLU A 31 -2.11 3.31 11.90
N THR A 32 -1.30 2.39 11.36
CA THR A 32 -1.07 2.24 9.91
C THR A 32 -2.37 2.03 9.14
N ALA A 33 -3.26 1.17 9.64
CA ALA A 33 -4.57 0.92 9.04
C ALA A 33 -5.45 2.17 9.04
N ALA A 34 -5.48 2.92 10.14
CA ALA A 34 -6.23 4.17 10.25
C ALA A 34 -5.69 5.24 9.28
N ALA A 35 -4.36 5.34 9.14
CA ALA A 35 -3.71 6.25 8.21
C ALA A 35 -4.10 5.92 6.76
N PHE A 36 -4.01 4.66 6.33
CA PHE A 36 -4.42 4.26 4.98
C PHE A 36 -5.90 4.53 4.71
N GLN A 37 -6.77 4.27 5.68
CA GLN A 37 -8.20 4.58 5.55
C GLN A 37 -8.47 6.09 5.42
N ALA A 38 -7.71 6.93 6.12
CA ALA A 38 -7.79 8.38 5.98
C ALA A 38 -7.39 8.82 4.57
N SER A 39 -6.24 8.35 4.07
CA SER A 39 -5.78 8.67 2.71
C SER A 39 -6.79 8.27 1.63
N VAL A 40 -7.41 7.08 1.75
CA VAL A 40 -8.46 6.64 0.81
C VAL A 40 -9.67 7.57 0.84
N ARG A 41 -10.08 8.06 2.02
CA ARG A 41 -11.17 9.03 2.16
C ARG A 41 -10.82 10.37 1.52
N ASP A 42 -9.58 10.83 1.67
CA ASP A 42 -9.11 12.08 1.08
C ASP A 42 -9.07 12.00 -0.44
N ILE A 43 -8.59 10.89 -1.01
CA ILE A 43 -8.62 10.63 -2.46
C ILE A 43 -10.07 10.67 -2.97
N ALA A 44 -10.99 9.97 -2.29
CA ALA A 44 -12.41 9.96 -2.66
C ALA A 44 -13.03 11.35 -2.57
N THR A 45 -12.65 12.16 -1.58
CA THR A 45 -13.12 13.53 -1.40
C THR A 45 -12.62 14.44 -2.53
N ALA A 46 -11.34 14.35 -2.89
CA ALA A 46 -10.76 15.08 -4.02
C ALA A 46 -11.43 14.69 -5.35
N ALA A 47 -11.60 13.38 -5.60
CA ALA A 47 -12.27 12.89 -6.79
C ALA A 47 -13.73 13.37 -6.88
N ALA A 48 -14.48 13.31 -5.77
CA ALA A 48 -15.86 13.79 -5.72
C ALA A 48 -15.98 15.32 -5.91
N ALA A 49 -14.93 16.08 -5.57
CA ALA A 49 -14.83 17.51 -5.84
C ALA A 49 -14.43 17.83 -7.30
N GLY A 50 -14.14 16.81 -8.12
CA GLY A 50 -13.62 16.98 -9.48
C GLY A 50 -12.13 17.35 -9.53
N ASP A 51 -11.43 17.30 -8.39
CA ASP A 51 -9.99 17.55 -8.32
C ASP A 51 -9.20 16.28 -8.66
N GLN A 52 -9.15 15.96 -9.95
CA GLN A 52 -8.43 14.79 -10.44
C GLN A 52 -6.92 14.87 -10.18
N ALA A 53 -6.33 16.06 -10.28
CA ALA A 53 -4.91 16.26 -10.02
C ALA A 53 -4.58 15.99 -8.55
N GLY A 54 -5.40 16.53 -7.63
CA GLY A 54 -5.31 16.26 -6.20
C GLY A 54 -5.51 14.78 -5.87
N ALA A 55 -6.56 14.16 -6.43
CA ALA A 55 -6.82 12.73 -6.23
C ALA A 55 -5.66 11.85 -6.72
N THR A 56 -5.06 12.19 -7.87
CA THR A 56 -3.89 11.48 -8.42
C THR A 56 -2.67 11.61 -7.51
N GLN A 57 -2.36 12.83 -7.04
CA GLN A 57 -1.23 13.05 -6.13
C GLN A 57 -1.42 12.27 -4.82
N LEU A 58 -2.61 12.34 -4.21
CA LEU A 58 -2.92 11.61 -2.98
C LEU A 58 -2.81 10.08 -3.16
N ALA A 59 -3.17 9.54 -4.33
CA ALA A 59 -3.01 8.12 -4.63
C ALA A 59 -1.54 7.72 -4.78
N LEU A 60 -0.71 8.57 -5.39
CA LEU A 60 0.75 8.35 -5.48
C LEU A 60 1.41 8.40 -4.09
N ASP A 61 1.02 9.37 -3.26
CA ASP A 61 1.50 9.49 -1.88
C ASP A 61 1.12 8.24 -1.06
N LEU A 62 -0.10 7.72 -1.22
CA LEU A 62 -0.53 6.47 -0.58
C LEU A 62 0.30 5.28 -1.05
N SER A 63 0.61 5.16 -2.34
CA SER A 63 1.50 4.11 -2.87
C SER A 63 2.90 4.16 -2.25
N GLN A 64 3.45 5.36 -2.11
CA GLN A 64 4.74 5.56 -1.44
C GLN A 64 4.67 5.18 0.04
N ALA A 65 3.60 5.56 0.74
CA ALA A 65 3.39 5.20 2.14
C ALA A 65 3.32 3.68 2.35
N VAL A 66 2.68 2.94 1.43
CA VAL A 66 2.65 1.47 1.46
C VAL A 66 4.04 0.87 1.30
N THR A 67 4.86 1.42 0.40
CA THR A 67 6.24 0.97 0.19
C THR A 67 7.12 1.23 1.42
N VAL A 68 6.95 2.39 2.07
CA VAL A 68 7.63 2.71 3.33
C VAL A 68 7.21 1.76 4.44
N ALA A 69 5.90 1.51 4.58
CA ALA A 69 5.35 0.62 5.58
C ALA A 69 5.82 -0.84 5.38
N GLN A 70 5.94 -1.29 4.13
CA GLN A 70 6.57 -2.56 3.79
C GLN A 70 8.04 -2.60 4.23
N GLY A 71 8.82 -1.56 3.92
CA GLY A 71 10.23 -1.47 4.32
C GLY A 71 10.44 -1.42 5.83
N GLN A 72 9.45 -0.96 6.58
CA GLN A 72 9.43 -0.95 8.05
C GLN A 72 8.90 -2.27 8.66
N GLY A 73 8.36 -3.17 7.84
CA GLY A 73 7.75 -4.42 8.31
C GLY A 73 6.37 -4.25 8.97
N THR A 74 5.77 -3.05 8.91
CA THR A 74 4.40 -2.81 9.41
C THR A 74 3.34 -3.36 8.44
N VAL A 75 3.72 -3.65 7.20
CA VAL A 75 2.91 -4.32 6.18
C VAL A 75 3.72 -5.47 5.58
N SER A 76 3.14 -6.66 5.44
CA SER A 76 3.81 -7.77 4.77
C SER A 76 3.95 -7.51 3.27
N SER A 77 4.96 -8.13 2.64
CA SER A 77 5.23 -7.95 1.20
C SER A 77 4.02 -8.29 0.31
N ASP A 78 3.38 -9.44 0.55
CA ASP A 78 2.17 -9.84 -0.17
C ASP A 78 1.02 -8.84 -0.02
N ARG A 79 0.86 -8.28 1.19
CA ARG A 79 -0.19 -7.30 1.45
C ARG A 79 0.12 -5.96 0.79
N ALA A 80 1.37 -5.52 0.83
CA ALA A 80 1.82 -4.34 0.12
C ALA A 80 1.56 -4.47 -1.38
N ALA A 81 1.92 -5.60 -1.99
CA ALA A 81 1.67 -5.87 -3.41
C ALA A 81 0.18 -5.81 -3.78
N GLN A 82 -0.70 -6.40 -2.97
CA GLN A 82 -2.15 -6.31 -3.18
C GLN A 82 -2.68 -4.87 -3.09
N ILE A 83 -2.21 -4.11 -2.09
CA ILE A 83 -2.62 -2.71 -1.92
C ILE A 83 -2.12 -1.87 -3.09
N THR A 84 -0.85 -2.00 -3.49
CA THR A 84 -0.27 -1.29 -4.63
C THR A 84 -1.02 -1.58 -5.92
N SER A 85 -1.32 -2.86 -6.21
CA SER A 85 -2.13 -3.22 -7.39
C SER A 85 -3.50 -2.54 -7.40
N THR A 86 -4.14 -2.40 -6.23
CA THR A 86 -5.44 -1.73 -6.12
C THR A 86 -5.30 -0.21 -6.34
N ILE A 87 -4.21 0.39 -5.87
CA ILE A 87 -3.91 1.81 -6.08
C ILE A 87 -3.63 2.08 -7.57
N ASP A 88 -2.93 1.18 -8.26
CA ASP A 88 -2.67 1.31 -9.69
C ASP A 88 -3.98 1.29 -10.50
N GLU A 89 -4.90 0.37 -10.18
CA GLU A 89 -6.24 0.34 -10.77
C GLU A 89 -7.03 1.64 -10.50
N LEU A 90 -6.92 2.19 -9.29
CA LEU A 90 -7.53 3.47 -8.94
C LEU A 90 -6.96 4.63 -9.76
N LEU A 91 -5.63 4.69 -9.96
CA LEU A 91 -4.98 5.69 -10.80
C LEU A 91 -5.44 5.59 -12.25
N LEU A 92 -5.56 4.38 -12.78
CA LEU A 92 -6.14 4.11 -14.10
C LEU A 92 -7.60 4.61 -14.18
N ALA A 93 -8.42 4.37 -13.14
CA ALA A 93 -9.81 4.83 -13.11
C ALA A 93 -9.94 6.37 -13.06
N ILE A 94 -9.12 7.04 -12.24
CA ILE A 94 -9.10 8.50 -12.12
C ILE A 94 -8.73 9.15 -13.47
N THR A 95 -7.77 8.55 -14.18
CA THR A 95 -7.29 9.07 -15.47
C THR A 95 -8.18 8.69 -16.66
N ALA A 96 -8.91 7.57 -16.59
CA ALA A 96 -9.82 7.12 -17.65
C ALA A 96 -11.14 7.91 -17.74
N GLU A 97 -11.54 8.65 -16.70
CA GLU A 97 -12.69 9.57 -16.76
C GLU A 97 -12.47 10.78 -17.69
N VAL A 98 -11.28 10.93 -18.27
CA VAL A 98 -11.02 11.87 -19.37
C VAL A 98 -11.65 11.33 -20.67
N GLY A 99 -12.96 11.51 -20.80
CA GLY A 99 -13.57 11.68 -22.12
C GLY A 99 -12.94 12.90 -22.84
N PRO A 100 -13.07 13.02 -24.19
CA PRO A 100 -12.41 14.09 -24.95
C PRO A 100 -12.66 15.46 -24.30
N ALA A 101 -11.57 16.10 -23.91
CA ALA A 101 -11.54 17.27 -23.04
C ALA A 101 -12.34 18.46 -23.60
N ASP A 102 -13.19 19.03 -22.75
CA ASP A 102 -13.62 20.42 -22.87
C ASP A 102 -12.43 21.31 -22.43
N PRO A 103 -11.96 22.26 -23.25
CA PRO A 103 -10.73 22.99 -22.98
C PRO A 103 -10.84 23.91 -21.74
N ALA A 104 -10.01 23.59 -20.74
CA ALA A 104 -9.37 24.48 -19.77
C ALA A 104 -10.28 25.25 -18.79
N ALA A 105 -10.38 24.71 -17.57
CA ALA A 105 -10.48 25.55 -16.37
C ALA A 105 -9.06 25.91 -15.88
N PRO A 106 -8.77 27.17 -15.52
CA PRO A 106 -7.45 27.58 -15.06
C PRO A 106 -7.10 26.91 -13.72
N ALA A 107 -5.87 26.42 -13.62
CA ALA A 107 -5.31 25.83 -12.40
C ALA A 107 -5.41 26.81 -11.22
N ALA A 108 -6.06 26.38 -10.15
CA ALA A 108 -6.07 27.10 -8.88
C ALA A 108 -4.65 27.09 -8.27
N PRO A 109 -4.22 28.18 -7.61
CA PRO A 109 -2.89 28.24 -7.00
C PRO A 109 -2.75 27.19 -5.89
N THR A 110 -1.65 26.43 -5.97
CA THR A 110 -1.20 25.46 -4.97
C THR A 110 -1.14 26.12 -3.60
N ALA A 111 -2.00 25.70 -2.67
CA ALA A 111 -1.88 26.07 -1.27
C ALA A 111 -0.60 25.44 -0.69
N PRO A 112 0.16 26.13 0.17
CA PRO A 112 1.34 25.55 0.80
C PRO A 112 0.95 24.33 1.65
N ALA A 113 1.75 23.26 1.54
CA ALA A 113 1.58 22.03 2.29
C ALA A 113 1.40 22.31 3.78
N ALA A 114 0.36 21.73 4.38
CA ALA A 114 0.17 21.73 5.82
C ALA A 114 1.35 21.00 6.51
N PRO A 115 1.81 21.45 7.68
CA PRO A 115 2.90 20.79 8.39
C PRO A 115 2.49 19.36 8.77
N VAL A 116 3.41 18.43 8.51
CA VAL A 116 3.38 17.05 9.03
C VAL A 116 3.17 17.11 10.55
N PRO A 117 2.16 16.42 11.12
CA PRO A 117 1.99 16.38 12.56
C PRO A 117 3.22 15.72 13.19
N GLU A 118 3.89 16.45 14.09
CA GLU A 118 4.99 15.91 14.88
C GLU A 118 4.50 14.72 15.74
N PRO A 119 5.30 13.66 15.89
CA PRO A 119 4.96 12.56 16.78
C PRO A 119 4.85 13.10 18.21
N THR A 120 3.63 13.14 18.74
CA THR A 120 3.41 13.53 20.13
C THR A 120 3.92 12.38 20.99
N THR A 121 5.09 12.60 21.61
CA THR A 121 5.59 11.74 22.68
C THR A 121 4.61 11.84 23.86
N ASN A 122 3.64 10.92 23.89
CA ASN A 122 2.81 10.72 25.06
C ASN A 122 3.71 10.25 26.21
N THR A 123 4.11 11.21 27.04
CA THR A 123 4.71 10.93 28.34
C THR A 123 3.69 10.14 29.15
N PRO A 124 4.03 8.97 29.71
CA PRO A 124 3.09 8.19 30.49
C PRO A 124 2.62 9.01 31.71
N SER A 125 1.31 9.17 31.81
CA SER A 125 0.63 9.75 32.97
C SER A 125 0.92 8.90 34.22
N PRO A 126 1.19 9.49 35.41
CA PRO A 126 1.42 8.71 36.62
C PRO A 126 0.19 7.88 37.01
N LEU A 127 0.46 6.61 37.37
CA LEU A 127 -0.50 5.62 37.87
C LEU A 127 -1.42 6.20 38.95
N PRO A 128 -2.75 5.96 38.89
CA PRO A 128 -3.61 6.12 40.05
C PRO A 128 -3.27 5.08 41.12
N GLU A 129 -3.20 5.54 42.38
CA GLU A 129 -2.91 4.70 43.54
C GLU A 129 -3.97 3.62 43.75
N THR A 130 -3.47 2.45 44.11
CA THR A 130 -4.15 1.21 44.44
C THR A 130 -4.98 1.32 45.73
N PRO A 131 -6.29 1.02 45.72
CA PRO A 131 -7.01 0.65 46.94
C PRO A 131 -6.85 -0.85 47.24
N ALA A 132 -6.65 -1.12 48.53
CA ALA A 132 -6.36 -2.36 49.24
C ALA A 132 -6.99 -3.69 48.76
N GLU A 133 -6.21 -4.74 49.05
CA GLU A 133 -6.40 -6.17 48.85
C GLU A 133 -7.78 -6.74 49.23
N THR A 134 -8.26 -7.69 48.43
CA THR A 134 -9.19 -8.73 48.84
C THR A 134 -8.50 -10.09 48.63
N PRO A 135 -8.49 -11.00 49.63
CA PRO A 135 -7.69 -12.22 49.58
C PRO A 135 -8.15 -13.24 48.53
N VAL A 136 -7.15 -13.83 47.87
CA VAL A 136 -7.18 -14.93 46.90
C VAL A 136 -7.63 -16.27 47.50
N PRO A 137 -8.38 -17.11 46.77
CA PRO A 137 -8.33 -18.56 46.92
C PRO A 137 -7.20 -19.18 46.07
N PRO A 138 -6.58 -20.28 46.51
CA PRO A 138 -5.42 -20.89 45.85
C PRO A 138 -5.83 -21.70 44.61
N VAL A 139 -5.11 -21.53 43.51
CA VAL A 139 -5.19 -22.40 42.33
C VAL A 139 -3.83 -23.08 42.15
N SER A 140 -3.85 -24.42 42.15
CA SER A 140 -2.69 -25.30 42.06
C SER A 140 -1.93 -25.19 40.73
N PRO A 141 -0.61 -25.45 40.70
CA PRO A 141 0.16 -25.53 39.47
C PRO A 141 0.17 -26.95 38.85
N PRO A 142 0.11 -27.07 37.51
CA PRO A 142 0.90 -28.04 36.76
C PRO A 142 2.10 -27.29 36.12
N SER A 143 3.37 -27.59 36.39
CA SER A 143 4.16 -28.81 36.16
C SER A 143 4.45 -29.09 34.66
N GLY A 144 5.61 -28.59 34.21
CA GLY A 144 6.59 -29.33 33.38
C GLY A 144 6.35 -29.49 31.87
N GLY A 145 7.45 -29.43 31.11
CA GLY A 145 7.57 -29.82 29.70
C GLY A 145 8.16 -28.69 28.86
N ASP A 146 9.47 -28.56 28.62
CA ASP A 146 10.46 -29.43 27.97
C ASP A 146 10.91 -28.73 26.68
N ASP A 147 12.24 -28.54 26.59
CA ASP A 147 13.01 -28.15 25.42
C ASP A 147 12.68 -29.02 24.21
N GLU A 148 12.48 -28.41 23.03
CA GLU A 148 12.80 -29.05 21.76
C GLU A 148 13.49 -28.02 20.84
N GLU A 149 14.81 -28.19 20.71
CA GLU A 149 15.61 -27.67 19.61
C GLU A 149 15.17 -28.35 18.32
N GLU A 150 14.57 -27.60 17.39
CA GLU A 150 14.33 -28.08 16.03
C GLU A 150 15.41 -27.53 15.10
N ASN A 151 16.34 -28.43 14.79
CA ASN A 151 17.36 -28.31 13.77
C ASN A 151 16.80 -28.99 12.50
N GLY A 152 16.63 -28.26 11.41
CA GLY A 152 16.18 -28.80 10.11
C GLY A 152 16.37 -27.72 9.03
N ASP A 153 17.43 -27.82 8.24
CA ASP A 153 17.54 -28.55 6.98
C ASP A 153 17.44 -27.60 5.79
N ASP A 154 18.63 -27.37 5.23
CA ASP A 154 18.97 -26.72 3.97
C ASP A 154 18.22 -27.37 2.80
N ALA A 155 16.99 -26.92 2.56
CA ALA A 155 16.25 -27.23 1.36
C ALA A 155 16.31 -26.00 0.44
N GLY A 156 17.25 -26.01 -0.51
CA GLY A 156 17.30 -25.03 -1.60
C GLY A 156 15.96 -25.00 -2.32
N SER A 157 15.19 -23.94 -2.06
CA SER A 157 13.84 -23.74 -2.56
C SER A 157 13.91 -23.60 -4.08
N GLU A 158 12.98 -24.25 -4.79
CA GLU A 158 12.87 -24.13 -6.26
C GLU A 158 12.67 -22.66 -6.71
N ASP A 159 12.24 -21.79 -5.79
CA ASP A 159 12.15 -20.33 -5.95
C ASP A 159 13.50 -19.66 -6.26
N ASP A 160 14.62 -20.12 -5.66
CA ASP A 160 15.96 -19.57 -5.91
C ASP A 160 16.40 -19.76 -7.37
N LYS A 161 15.93 -20.85 -8.00
CA LYS A 161 16.27 -21.14 -9.39
C LYS A 161 15.54 -20.19 -10.35
N ALA A 162 14.26 -19.92 -10.09
CA ALA A 162 13.48 -18.99 -10.90
C ALA A 162 14.02 -17.56 -10.77
N GLN A 163 14.40 -17.14 -9.57
CA GLN A 163 14.97 -15.81 -9.32
C GLN A 163 16.30 -15.63 -10.04
N ARG A 164 17.16 -16.66 -10.05
CA ARG A 164 18.47 -16.64 -10.73
C ARG A 164 18.35 -16.66 -12.25
N GLU A 165 17.30 -17.26 -12.80
CA GLU A 165 17.01 -17.21 -14.25
C GLU A 165 16.50 -15.83 -14.66
N ALA A 166 15.60 -15.22 -13.88
CA ALA A 166 15.12 -13.86 -14.12
C ALA A 166 16.25 -12.83 -14.06
N GLU A 167 17.17 -12.94 -13.10
CA GLU A 167 18.31 -12.03 -12.96
C GLU A 167 19.27 -12.12 -14.18
N ARG A 168 19.53 -13.33 -14.69
CA ARG A 168 20.35 -13.52 -15.90
C ARG A 168 19.71 -12.91 -17.15
N GLU A 169 18.39 -12.98 -17.26
CA GLU A 169 17.68 -12.40 -18.41
C GLU A 169 17.70 -10.87 -18.36
N LEU A 170 17.61 -10.29 -17.15
CA LEU A 170 17.70 -8.85 -16.94
C LEU A 170 19.11 -8.32 -17.21
N GLU A 171 20.17 -9.02 -16.76
CA GLU A 171 21.56 -8.66 -17.08
C GLU A 171 21.81 -8.71 -18.61
N LYS A 172 21.25 -9.72 -19.30
CA LYS A 172 21.38 -9.83 -20.76
C LYS A 172 20.73 -8.65 -21.48
N GLN A 173 19.53 -8.24 -21.06
CA GLN A 173 18.84 -7.07 -21.63
C GLN A 173 19.61 -5.77 -21.37
N GLN A 174 20.19 -5.58 -20.18
CA GLN A 174 21.02 -4.40 -19.89
C GLN A 174 22.24 -4.33 -20.81
N ARG A 175 22.96 -5.45 -21.02
CA ARG A 175 24.10 -5.47 -21.94
C ARG A 175 23.71 -5.19 -23.38
N GLU A 176 22.53 -5.63 -23.83
CA GLU A 176 22.05 -5.30 -25.17
C GLU A 176 21.70 -3.81 -25.30
N GLN A 177 21.08 -3.21 -24.29
CA GLN A 177 20.83 -1.77 -24.29
C GLN A 177 22.13 -0.95 -24.27
N GLU A 178 23.10 -1.29 -23.41
CA GLU A 178 24.40 -0.61 -23.37
C GLU A 178 25.14 -0.75 -24.70
N LYS A 179 25.04 -1.91 -25.36
CA LYS A 179 25.63 -2.13 -26.68
C LYS A 179 24.99 -1.22 -27.73
N LEU A 180 23.66 -1.10 -27.75
CA LEU A 180 22.93 -0.23 -28.68
C LEU A 180 23.24 1.24 -28.43
N GLU A 181 23.32 1.66 -27.17
CA GLU A 181 23.69 3.03 -26.81
C GLU A 181 25.10 3.37 -27.28
N LYS A 182 26.07 2.46 -27.06
CA LYS A 182 27.45 2.64 -27.52
C LYS A 182 27.59 2.61 -29.04
N GLU A 183 26.74 1.86 -29.73
CA GLU A 183 26.67 1.85 -31.19
C GLU A 183 26.10 3.18 -31.71
N ALA A 184 25.03 3.68 -31.09
CA ALA A 184 24.46 4.99 -31.40
C ALA A 184 25.43 6.14 -31.10
N GLU A 185 26.21 6.05 -30.02
CA GLU A 185 27.24 7.03 -29.68
C GLU A 185 28.39 7.00 -30.69
N ARG A 186 28.78 5.82 -31.18
CA ARG A 186 29.77 5.70 -32.26
C ARG A 186 29.27 6.25 -33.59
N GLU A 187 27.98 6.11 -33.89
CA GLU A 187 27.37 6.66 -35.09
C GLU A 187 27.23 8.19 -35.03
N GLN A 188 26.95 8.74 -33.85
CA GLN A 188 26.84 10.20 -33.64
C GLN A 188 28.19 10.88 -33.42
N GLY A 189 29.16 10.16 -32.88
CA GLY A 189 30.47 10.65 -32.46
C GLY A 189 31.59 10.38 -33.46
N GLN A 190 31.29 10.29 -34.76
CA GLN A 190 32.31 10.30 -35.81
C GLN A 190 32.54 11.76 -36.25
N PRO A 191 33.43 12.53 -35.59
CA PRO A 191 33.84 13.80 -36.13
C PRO A 191 34.59 13.53 -37.44
N GLU A 192 34.10 14.18 -38.48
CA GLU A 192 34.82 14.41 -39.72
C GLU A 192 36.09 15.21 -39.38
N ASP A 193 37.17 14.51 -39.02
CA ASP A 193 38.52 15.07 -38.99
C ASP A 193 39.08 15.02 -40.42
N ASP A 194 38.52 15.88 -41.26
CA ASP A 194 39.04 16.23 -42.59
C ASP A 194 39.38 17.74 -42.55
N GLY A 195 40.64 18.05 -42.26
CA GLY A 195 41.16 19.43 -42.27
C GLY A 195 42.60 19.58 -41.85
#